data_AF-A0A4S4EK39-F1
#
_entry.id   AF-A0A4S4EK39-F1
#
_cell.length_a   1.000
_cell.length_b   1.000
_cell.length_c   1.000
_cell.angle_alpha   90.00
_cell.angle_beta   90.00
_cell.angle_gamma   90.00
#
_symmetry.space_group_name_H-M   'P 1'
#
loop_
_entity.id
_entity.type
_entity.pdbx_description
1 polymer ?
#
loop_
_entity_poly.entity_id
_entity_poly.type
_entity_poly.pdbx_seq_one_letter_code
_entity_poly.pdbx_strand_id
1 'polypeptide(L)'
;MYGVCGADDKAKLFFDAISVKGSMTWTAIIEAYGCYNDRYEDAINLFKEMKSRGFSPNHYTFKVVLCICERGGAGYADEACEIFNLMTRRYDIKPSEEHYSSIIGLLTRVGRVEASQRYIHMRSSQLTLTSQKEKLDHLVIAHQSQP
;
A
#
# COMPACT_ATOMS: atom_id res chain seq x y z
N MET A 1 21.09 16.24 -7.32
CA MET A 1 21.86 16.58 -8.54
C MET A 1 22.82 15.41 -8.82
N TYR A 2 23.01 15.06 -10.10
CA TYR A 2 23.44 13.76 -10.69
C TYR A 2 22.35 12.71 -10.83
N GLY A 3 21.51 12.86 -11.85
CA GLY A 3 20.68 11.79 -12.37
C GLY A 3 20.48 12.05 -13.85
N VAL A 4 21.43 11.61 -14.68
CA VAL A 4 21.18 11.51 -16.11
C VAL A 4 20.13 10.41 -16.25
N CYS A 5 18.88 10.84 -16.34
CA CYS A 5 17.69 10.03 -16.57
C CYS A 5 17.93 9.16 -17.80
N GLY A 6 17.79 7.85 -17.62
CA GLY A 6 18.07 6.85 -18.64
C GLY A 6 18.00 5.41 -18.10
N ALA A 7 18.07 5.24 -16.77
CA ALA A 7 17.70 3.98 -16.13
C ALA A 7 16.18 3.74 -16.17
N ASP A 8 15.37 4.80 -16.23
CA ASP A 8 13.91 4.73 -16.09
C ASP A 8 13.23 4.33 -17.41
N ASP A 9 13.74 4.89 -18.51
CA ASP A 9 13.40 4.44 -19.86
C ASP A 9 13.83 3.00 -20.04
N LYS A 10 15.00 2.61 -19.51
CA LYS A 10 15.43 1.20 -19.52
C LYS A 10 14.50 0.32 -18.68
N ALA A 11 14.10 0.73 -17.48
CA ALA A 11 13.18 -0.02 -16.64
C ALA A 11 11.84 -0.23 -17.34
N LYS A 12 11.33 0.79 -18.03
CA LYS A 12 10.11 0.69 -18.83
C LYS A 12 10.30 -0.17 -20.08
N LEU A 13 11.40 -0.03 -20.80
CA LEU A 13 11.74 -0.90 -21.93
C LEU A 13 11.86 -2.37 -21.51
N PHE A 14 12.50 -2.66 -20.38
CA PHE A 14 12.56 -4.01 -19.81
C PHE A 14 11.17 -4.51 -19.40
N PHE A 15 10.38 -3.66 -18.74
CA PHE A 15 9.01 -3.97 -18.38
C PHE A 15 8.17 -4.31 -19.62
N ASP A 16 8.27 -3.51 -20.67
CA ASP A 16 7.57 -3.69 -21.93
C ASP A 16 8.00 -4.98 -22.63
N ALA A 17 9.30 -5.31 -22.61
CA ALA A 17 9.88 -6.53 -23.16
C ALA A 17 9.46 -7.82 -22.43
N ILE A 18 8.99 -7.74 -21.17
CA ILE A 18 8.47 -8.92 -20.46
C ILE A 18 7.16 -9.37 -21.11
N SER A 19 7.17 -10.56 -21.70
CA SER A 19 6.04 -11.16 -22.43
C SER A 19 4.88 -11.54 -21.50
N VAL A 20 5.18 -11.97 -20.26
CA VAL A 20 4.18 -12.31 -19.23
C VAL A 20 4.37 -11.38 -18.05
N LYS A 21 3.56 -10.32 -18.00
CA LYS A 21 3.54 -9.37 -16.87
C LYS A 21 2.66 -9.97 -15.77
N GLY A 22 3.16 -10.02 -14.54
CA GLY A 22 2.39 -10.41 -13.35
C GLY A 22 2.28 -9.28 -12.34
N SER A 23 1.53 -9.48 -11.27
CA SER A 23 1.35 -8.44 -10.23
C SER A 23 2.67 -8.00 -9.58
N MET A 24 3.65 -8.91 -9.46
CA MET A 24 4.99 -8.58 -8.97
C MET A 24 5.77 -7.69 -9.94
N THR A 25 5.68 -7.95 -11.25
CA THR A 25 6.34 -7.13 -12.28
C THR A 25 5.78 -5.70 -12.29
N TRP A 26 4.45 -5.56 -12.16
CA TRP A 26 3.80 -4.25 -12.00
C TRP A 26 4.25 -3.54 -10.73
N THR A 27 4.30 -4.26 -9.60
CA THR A 27 4.72 -3.67 -8.34
C THR A 27 6.17 -3.19 -8.39
N ALA A 28 7.06 -3.95 -9.04
CA ALA A 28 8.47 -3.59 -9.21
C ALA A 28 8.65 -2.31 -10.04
N ILE A 29 7.90 -2.14 -11.15
CA ILE A 29 8.02 -0.91 -11.96
C ILE A 29 7.42 0.31 -11.23
N ILE A 30 6.33 0.13 -10.48
CA ILE A 30 5.75 1.18 -9.64
C ILE A 30 6.75 1.61 -8.56
N GLU A 31 7.36 0.65 -7.87
CA GLU A 31 8.39 0.91 -6.86
C GLU A 31 9.59 1.62 -7.47
N ALA A 32 10.05 1.19 -8.65
CA ALA A 32 11.17 1.85 -9.33
C ALA A 32 10.90 3.33 -9.61
N TYR A 33 9.72 3.64 -10.15
CA TYR A 33 9.36 5.02 -10.47
C TYR A 33 9.15 5.87 -9.22
N GLY A 34 8.39 5.38 -8.24
CA GLY A 34 7.98 6.20 -7.09
C GLY A 34 8.94 6.21 -5.91
N CYS A 35 9.65 5.11 -5.64
CA CYS A 35 10.52 4.99 -4.48
C CYS A 35 11.99 5.34 -4.76
N TYR A 36 12.48 5.17 -6.00
CA TYR A 36 13.88 5.42 -6.32
C TYR A 36 14.10 6.68 -7.17
N ASN A 37 13.07 7.13 -7.91
CA ASN A 37 13.20 8.22 -8.87
C ASN A 37 12.31 9.44 -8.57
N ASP A 38 11.57 9.43 -7.45
CA ASP A 38 10.65 10.48 -7.02
C ASP A 38 9.58 10.87 -8.07
N ARG A 39 9.28 9.96 -9.01
CA ARG A 39 8.26 10.13 -10.06
C ARG A 39 6.90 9.64 -9.57
N TYR A 40 6.38 10.31 -8.55
CA TYR A 40 5.17 9.88 -7.83
C TYR A 40 3.94 9.77 -8.74
N GLU A 41 3.72 10.76 -9.62
CA GLU A 41 2.57 10.78 -10.53
C GLU A 41 2.60 9.59 -11.50
N ASP A 42 3.76 9.35 -12.11
CA ASP A 42 3.95 8.22 -13.02
C ASP A 42 3.75 6.87 -12.32
N ALA A 43 4.23 6.73 -11.08
CA ALA A 43 4.04 5.52 -10.30
C ALA A 43 2.55 5.26 -9.97
N ILE A 44 1.80 6.32 -9.64
CA ILE A 44 0.35 6.23 -9.43
C ILE A 44 -0.39 5.92 -10.74
N ASN A 45 0.06 6.47 -11.87
CA ASN A 45 -0.48 6.15 -13.18
C ASN A 45 -0.22 4.68 -13.56
N LEU A 46 0.97 4.15 -13.28
CA LEU A 46 1.29 2.72 -13.44
C LEU A 46 0.41 1.83 -12.55
N PHE A 47 0.11 2.26 -11.32
CA PHE A 47 -0.84 1.56 -10.45
C PHE A 47 -2.27 1.58 -11.03
N LYS A 48 -2.72 2.72 -11.57
CA LYS A 48 -4.02 2.83 -12.24
C LYS A 48 -4.07 1.92 -13.48
N GLU A 49 -2.99 1.86 -14.24
CA GLU A 49 -2.84 1.01 -15.42
C GLU A 49 -2.81 -0.48 -15.09
N MET A 50 -2.10 -0.88 -14.03
CA MET A 50 -2.09 -2.25 -13.50
C MET A 50 -3.53 -2.74 -13.30
N LYS A 51 -4.37 -1.94 -12.64
CA LYS A 51 -5.77 -2.27 -12.38
C LYS A 51 -6.61 -2.30 -13.66
N SER A 52 -6.43 -1.34 -14.57
CA SER A 52 -7.23 -1.25 -15.81
C SER A 52 -6.96 -2.43 -16.75
N ARG A 53 -5.74 -2.98 -16.70
CA ARG A 53 -5.35 -4.20 -17.43
C ARG A 53 -5.74 -5.49 -16.71
N GLY A 54 -6.48 -5.41 -15.60
CA GLY A 54 -7.02 -6.57 -14.88
C GLY A 54 -6.04 -7.26 -13.93
N PHE A 55 -4.85 -6.69 -13.68
CA PHE A 55 -3.91 -7.25 -12.71
C PHE A 55 -4.32 -6.84 -11.30
N SER A 56 -4.49 -7.82 -10.41
CA SER A 56 -4.84 -7.56 -9.02
C SER A 56 -3.63 -7.08 -8.23
N PRO A 57 -3.67 -5.88 -7.63
CA PRO A 57 -2.72 -5.48 -6.60
C PRO A 57 -2.76 -6.47 -5.44
N ASN A 58 -1.62 -6.65 -4.77
CA ASN A 58 -1.51 -7.46 -3.57
C ASN A 58 -1.12 -6.58 -2.37
N HIS A 59 -0.97 -7.21 -1.20
CA HIS A 59 -0.59 -6.52 0.04
C HIS A 59 0.72 -5.72 -0.11
N TYR A 60 1.71 -6.23 -0.86
CA TYR A 60 2.96 -5.50 -1.10
C TYR A 60 2.76 -4.32 -2.07
N THR A 61 1.94 -4.48 -3.11
CA THR A 61 1.60 -3.37 -4.02
C THR A 61 1.01 -2.18 -3.25
N PHE A 62 0.08 -2.44 -2.33
CA PHE A 62 -0.54 -1.39 -1.50
C PHE A 62 0.45 -0.70 -0.56
N LYS A 63 1.38 -1.45 0.04
CA LYS A 63 2.48 -0.88 0.82
C LYS A 63 3.29 0.12 -0.04
N VAL A 64 3.71 -0.30 -1.23
CA VAL A 64 4.51 0.53 -2.14
C VAL A 64 3.76 1.81 -2.50
N VAL A 65 2.51 1.72 -2.96
CA VAL A 65 1.78 2.92 -3.41
C VAL A 65 1.45 3.89 -2.28
N LEU A 66 1.17 3.40 -1.06
CA LEU A 66 0.98 4.28 0.09
C LEU A 66 2.29 4.98 0.51
N CYS A 67 3.42 4.28 0.44
CA CYS A 67 4.73 4.88 0.69
C CYS A 67 5.05 5.98 -0.35
N ILE A 68 4.70 5.75 -1.61
CA ILE A 68 4.83 6.74 -2.69
C ILE A 68 3.96 7.96 -2.41
N CYS A 69 2.70 7.78 -2.02
CA CYS A 69 1.84 8.89 -1.63
C CYS A 69 2.38 9.65 -0.41
N GLU A 70 2.90 8.93 0.59
CA GLU A 70 3.53 9.52 1.76
C GLU A 70 4.69 10.43 1.34
N ARG A 71 5.62 9.94 0.51
CA ARG A 71 6.77 10.71 -0.01
C ARG A 71 6.35 11.89 -0.88
N GLY A 72 5.32 11.71 -1.73
CA GLY A 72 4.76 12.76 -2.57
C GLY A 72 4.07 13.89 -1.79
N GLY A 73 3.68 13.66 -0.54
CA GLY A 73 3.20 14.71 0.37
C GLY A 73 1.79 15.20 0.04
N ALA A 74 1.54 16.51 0.24
CA ALA A 74 0.20 17.08 0.27
C ALA A 74 -0.65 16.80 -0.98
N GLY A 75 -0.04 16.76 -2.18
CA GLY A 75 -0.73 16.48 -3.43
C GLY A 75 -1.30 15.05 -3.54
N TYR A 76 -0.89 14.14 -2.65
CA TYR A 76 -1.29 12.73 -2.68
C TYR A 76 -2.08 12.30 -1.44
N ALA A 77 -2.48 13.23 -0.57
CA ALA A 77 -3.24 12.91 0.65
C ALA A 77 -4.62 12.31 0.36
N ASP A 78 -5.33 12.82 -0.65
CA ASP A 78 -6.62 12.29 -1.10
C ASP A 78 -6.44 10.91 -1.75
N GLU A 79 -5.48 10.79 -2.67
CA GLU A 79 -5.17 9.54 -3.36
C GLU A 79 -4.75 8.44 -2.36
N ALA A 80 -3.98 8.77 -1.31
CA ALA A 80 -3.63 7.81 -0.24
C ALA A 80 -4.87 7.27 0.48
N CYS A 81 -5.84 8.13 0.80
CA CYS A 81 -7.10 7.71 1.42
C CYS A 81 -7.93 6.82 0.49
N GLU A 82 -7.99 7.17 -0.80
CA GLU A 82 -8.68 6.36 -1.79
C GLU A 82 -8.02 4.98 -1.97
N ILE A 83 -6.69 4.94 -2.05
CA ILE A 83 -5.91 3.71 -2.16
C ILE A 83 -6.11 2.82 -0.93
N PHE A 84 -6.10 3.38 0.28
CA PHE A 84 -6.35 2.62 1.51
C PHE A 84 -7.78 2.05 1.55
N ASN A 85 -8.77 2.85 1.15
CA ASN A 85 -10.16 2.38 1.06
C ASN A 85 -10.32 1.31 -0.03
N LEU A 86 -9.60 1.44 -1.14
CA LEU A 86 -9.61 0.46 -2.22
C LEU A 86 -9.05 -0.89 -1.74
N MET A 87 -7.94 -0.87 -1.02
CA MET A 87 -7.31 -2.04 -0.40
C MET A 87 -8.30 -2.81 0.48
N THR A 88 -8.98 -2.10 1.37
CA THR A 88 -9.88 -2.70 2.37
C THR A 88 -11.22 -3.11 1.79
N ARG A 89 -11.86 -2.28 0.96
CA ARG A 89 -13.25 -2.48 0.53
C ARG A 89 -13.38 -3.32 -0.74
N ARG A 90 -12.45 -3.18 -1.68
CA ARG A 90 -12.56 -3.85 -2.99
C ARG A 90 -11.71 -5.10 -3.08
N TYR A 91 -10.48 -5.02 -2.56
CA TYR A 91 -9.54 -6.14 -2.62
C TYR A 91 -9.57 -7.02 -1.35
N ASP A 92 -10.33 -6.61 -0.33
CA ASP A 92 -10.45 -7.31 0.95
C ASP A 92 -9.09 -7.63 1.60
N ILE A 93 -8.12 -6.72 1.42
CA ILE A 93 -6.79 -6.88 1.98
C ILE A 93 -6.74 -6.16 3.33
N LYS A 94 -6.49 -6.95 4.38
CA LYS A 94 -6.33 -6.43 5.74
C LYS A 94 -5.10 -5.50 5.81
N PRO A 95 -5.24 -4.25 6.26
CA PRO A 95 -4.09 -3.35 6.43
C PRO A 95 -3.14 -3.84 7.52
N SER A 96 -1.84 -3.68 7.28
CA SER A 96 -0.76 -3.90 8.26
C SER A 96 -0.32 -2.59 8.94
N GLU A 97 0.54 -2.69 9.96
CA GLU A 97 1.14 -1.52 10.62
C GLU A 97 1.84 -0.58 9.63
N GLU A 98 2.52 -1.10 8.61
CA GLU A 98 3.19 -0.27 7.60
C GLU A 98 2.18 0.58 6.80
N HIS A 99 1.02 0.02 6.45
CA HIS A 99 -0.03 0.75 5.73
C HIS A 99 -0.60 1.89 6.59
N TYR A 100 -0.85 1.62 7.87
CA TYR A 100 -1.30 2.66 8.81
C TYR A 100 -0.24 3.72 9.05
N SER A 101 1.02 3.32 9.23
CA SER A 101 2.13 4.23 9.46
C SER A 101 2.25 5.24 8.33
N SER A 102 2.23 4.79 7.07
CA SER A 102 2.35 5.69 5.91
C SER A 102 1.19 6.67 5.79
N ILE A 103 -0.06 6.21 5.93
CA ILE A 103 -1.22 7.11 5.79
C ILE A 103 -1.35 8.07 6.97
N ILE A 104 -1.11 7.62 8.21
CA ILE A 104 -1.15 8.47 9.41
C ILE A 104 -0.02 9.50 9.35
N GLY A 105 1.20 9.08 8.97
CA GLY A 105 2.37 9.95 8.82
C GLY A 105 2.11 11.06 7.80
N LEU A 106 1.61 10.68 6.61
CA LEU A 106 1.22 11.62 5.56
C LEU A 106 0.18 12.64 6.05
N LEU A 107 -0.95 12.16 6.58
CA LEU A 107 -2.06 13.03 6.98
C LEU A 107 -1.69 13.97 8.12
N THR A 108 -0.88 13.48 9.07
CA THR A 108 -0.37 14.29 10.18
C THR A 108 0.53 15.41 9.66
N ARG A 109 1.46 15.10 8.74
CA ARG A 109 2.38 16.09 8.16
C ARG A 109 1.67 17.15 7.31
N VAL A 110 0.61 16.77 6.61
CA VAL A 110 -0.19 17.68 5.77
C VAL A 110 -1.22 18.47 6.62
N GLY A 111 -1.35 18.17 7.91
CA GLY A 111 -2.26 18.88 8.83
C GLY A 111 -3.73 18.42 8.74
N ARG A 112 -4.01 17.26 8.11
CA ARG A 112 -5.37 16.67 8.05
C ARG A 112 -5.66 15.85 9.30
N VAL A 113 -5.79 16.55 10.43
CA VAL A 113 -5.87 15.96 11.78
C VAL A 113 -7.07 15.02 11.92
N GLU A 114 -8.25 15.38 11.44
CA GLU A 114 -9.46 14.57 11.55
C GLU A 114 -9.35 13.27 10.76
N ALA A 115 -8.71 13.31 9.59
CA ALA A 115 -8.44 12.12 8.81
C ALA A 115 -7.41 11.23 9.54
N SER A 116 -6.30 11.80 10.01
CA SER A 116 -5.27 11.08 10.78
C SER A 116 -5.86 10.37 12.01
N GLN A 117 -6.69 11.07 12.80
CA GLN A 117 -7.34 10.51 13.98
C GLN A 117 -8.28 9.34 13.66
N ARG A 118 -9.00 9.41 12.53
CA ARG A 118 -9.83 8.28 12.07
C ARG A 118 -9.00 7.02 11.81
N TYR A 119 -7.85 7.16 11.13
CA TYR A 119 -6.97 6.01 10.88
C TYR A 119 -6.30 5.48 12.16
N ILE A 120 -5.94 6.36 13.11
CA ILE A 120 -5.43 5.95 14.43
C ILE A 120 -6.48 5.11 15.18
N HIS A 121 -7.73 5.59 15.23
CA HIS A 121 -8.82 4.86 15.87
C HIS A 121 -9.08 3.50 15.19
N MET A 122 -9.11 3.49 13.86
CA MET A 122 -9.30 2.27 13.08
C MET A 122 -8.18 1.25 13.36
N ARG A 123 -6.91 1.67 13.42
CA ARG A 123 -5.78 0.83 13.82
C ARG A 123 -5.98 0.22 15.21
N SER A 124 -6.32 1.04 16.21
CA SER A 124 -6.54 0.58 17.59
C SER A 124 -7.67 -0.46 17.70
N SER A 125 -8.76 -0.26 16.95
CA SER A 125 -9.86 -1.23 16.90
C SER A 125 -9.42 -2.57 16.30
N GLN A 126 -8.59 -2.55 15.25
CA GLN A 126 -8.09 -3.75 14.59
C GLN A 126 -7.11 -4.55 15.47
N LEU A 127 -6.25 -3.86 16.23
CA LEU A 127 -5.34 -4.49 17.19
C LEU A 127 -6.12 -5.20 18.31
N THR A 128 -7.18 -4.57 18.80
CA THR A 128 -8.03 -5.15 19.85
C THR A 128 -8.74 -6.42 19.35
N LEU A 129 -9.30 -6.39 18.13
CA LEU A 129 -9.94 -7.56 17.52
C LEU A 129 -8.95 -8.71 17.29
N THR A 130 -7.72 -8.41 16.90
CA THR A 130 -6.69 -9.43 16.66
C THR A 130 -6.28 -10.10 17.98
N SER A 131 -6.06 -9.31 19.04
CA SER A 131 -5.76 -9.83 20.38
C SER A 131 -6.92 -10.64 21.00
N GLN A 132 -8.17 -10.22 20.78
CA GLN A 132 -9.33 -10.99 21.23
C GLN A 132 -9.44 -12.33 20.49
N LYS A 133 -9.25 -12.33 19.17
CA LYS A 133 -9.27 -13.55 18.35
C LYS A 133 -8.22 -14.57 18.80
N GLU A 134 -6.99 -14.13 19.02
CA GLU A 134 -5.91 -15.00 19.51
C GLU A 134 -6.25 -15.64 20.87
N LYS A 135 -6.81 -14.86 21.81
CA LYS A 135 -7.27 -15.41 23.11
C LYS A 135 -8.38 -16.44 22.95
N LEU A 136 -9.33 -16.22 22.05
CA LEU A 136 -10.41 -17.16 21.73
C LEU A 136 -9.87 -18.46 21.12
N ASP A 137 -8.96 -18.36 20.15
CA ASP A 137 -8.35 -19.52 19.49
C ASP A 137 -7.57 -20.39 20.51
N HIS A 138 -6.84 -19.76 21.45
CA HIS A 138 -6.17 -20.48 22.55
C HIS A 138 -7.14 -21.20 23.50
N LEU A 139 -8.28 -20.57 23.83
CA LEU A 139 -9.31 -21.19 24.67
C LEU A 139 -9.98 -22.40 23.99
N VAL A 140 -10.23 -22.31 22.68
CA VAL A 140 -10.81 -23.40 21.89
C VAL A 140 -9.85 -24.59 21.80
N ILE A 141 -8.56 -24.35 21.56
CA ILE A 141 -7.54 -25.41 21.56
C ILE A 141 -7.42 -26.08 22.93
N ALA A 142 -7.50 -25.32 24.02
CA ALA A 142 -7.45 -25.86 25.38
C ALA A 142 -8.66 -26.78 25.70
N HIS A 143 -9.85 -26.47 25.19
CA HIS A 143 -11.04 -27.30 25.38
C HIS A 143 -11.07 -28.56 24.49
N GLN A 144 -10.42 -28.54 23.32
CA GLN A 144 -10.30 -29.71 22.44
C GLN A 144 -9.20 -30.70 22.86
N SER A 145 -8.36 -30.33 23.83
CA SER A 145 -7.22 -31.14 24.30
C SER A 145 -7.46 -31.83 25.64
N GLN A 146 -8.67 -31.74 26.21
CA GLN A 146 -9.05 -32.49 27.40
C GLN A 146 -9.74 -33.81 27.00
N PRO A 147 -9.26 -34.98 27.49
CA PRO A 147 -9.82 -36.29 27.19
C PRO A 147 -11.17 -36.57 27.88
#